data_AF-X1U661-F1
#
_entry.id   AF-X1U661-F1
#
_cell.length_a   1.000
_cell.length_b   1.000
_cell.length_c   1.000
_cell.angle_alpha   90.00
_cell.angle_beta   90.00
_cell.angle_gamma   90.00
#
_symmetry.space_group_name_H-M   'P 1'
#
loop_
_entity.id
_entity.type
_entity.pdbx_description
1 polymer ?
#
loop_
_entity_poly.entity_id
_entity_poly.type
_entity_poly.pdbx_seq_one_letter_code
_entity_poly.pdbx_strand_id
1 'polypeptide(L)' 'MCKVGCIGCGICAKQTDLFVVEDNLARLDYEKYQPSEQTETALNKCPTKVIIEVGKTARVAEQAVETATTA' A
#
# COMPACT_ATOMS: atom_id res chain seq x y z
N MET A 1 1.31 -7.35 19.38
CA MET A 1 1.92 -6.57 18.29
C MET A 1 1.62 -7.27 16.97
N CYS A 2 0.76 -6.71 16.12
CA CYS A 2 0.44 -7.30 14.81
C CYS A 2 1.66 -7.20 13.89
N LYS A 3 2.14 -8.33 13.36
CA LYS A 3 3.31 -8.37 12.45
C LYS A 3 2.99 -7.86 11.03
N VAL A 4 1.71 -7.72 10.69
CA VAL A 4 1.20 -7.59 9.32
C VAL A 4 0.58 -6.22 9.00
N GLY A 5 0.77 -5.22 9.86
CA GLY A 5 0.14 -3.91 9.72
C GLY A 5 1.12 -2.76 9.46
N CYS A 6 0.57 -1.63 9.01
CA CYS A 6 1.30 -0.36 9.09
C CYS A 6 1.49 0.02 10.56
N ILE A 7 2.69 0.46 10.91
CA ILE A 7 3.06 0.88 12.27
C ILE A 7 3.25 2.40 12.39
N GLY A 8 2.82 3.17 11.39
CA GLY A 8 2.93 4.64 11.42
C GLY A 8 4.36 5.18 11.38
N CYS A 9 5.35 4.41 10.91
CA CYS A 9 6.77 4.82 10.96
C CYS A 9 7.12 6.07 10.13
N GLY A 10 6.26 6.47 9.19
CA GLY A 10 6.46 7.68 8.38
C GLY A 10 7.57 7.61 7.33
N ILE A 11 8.25 6.48 7.15
CA ILE A 11 9.33 6.36 6.16
C ILE A 11 8.80 6.55 4.73
N CYS A 12 7.62 6.00 4.42
CA CYS A 12 6.97 6.17 3.12
C CYS A 12 6.67 7.64 2.78
N ALA A 13 6.11 8.39 3.73
CA ALA A 13 5.83 9.83 3.57
C ALA A 13 7.09 10.69 3.40
N LYS A 14 8.25 10.22 3.87
CA LYS A 14 9.55 10.90 3.64
C LYS A 14 10.16 10.60 2.27
N GLN A 15 9.71 9.54 1.58
CA GLN A 15 10.22 9.21 0.24
C GLN A 15 9.41 9.90 -0.86
N THR A 16 8.14 10.19 -0.62
CA THR A 16 7.25 10.81 -1.60
C THR A 16 6.08 11.48 -0.90
N ASP A 17 5.59 12.58 -1.46
CA ASP A 17 4.41 13.30 -0.98
C ASP A 17 3.09 12.54 -1.26
N LEU A 18 3.15 11.39 -1.93
CA LEU A 18 1.99 10.54 -2.20
C LEU A 18 1.47 9.82 -0.95
N PHE A 19 2.36 9.52 0.00
CA PHE A 19 1.97 8.87 1.25
C PHE A 19 1.77 9.91 2.35
N VAL A 20 0.61 9.89 2.99
CA VAL A 20 0.30 10.71 4.16
C VAL A 20 0.11 9.78 5.35
N VAL A 21 0.75 10.09 6.48
CA VAL A 21 0.51 9.33 7.72
C VAL A 21 -0.44 10.11 8.60
N GLU A 22 -1.65 9.57 8.79
CA GLU A 22 -2.70 10.11 9.65
C GLU A 22 -3.12 9.03 10.64
N ASP A 23 -3.38 9.40 11.90
CA ASP A 23 -3.81 8.45 12.95
C ASP A 23 -2.91 7.22 13.15
N ASN A 24 -1.60 7.37 12.94
CA ASN A 24 -0.59 6.29 12.95
C ASN A 24 -0.75 5.25 11.82
N LEU A 25 -1.49 5.57 10.77
CA LEU A 25 -1.65 4.73 9.58
C LEU A 25 -1.21 5.49 8.32
N ALA A 26 -0.48 4.82 7.45
CA ALA A 26 -0.12 5.37 6.15
C ALA A 26 -1.32 5.24 5.19
N ARG A 27 -1.66 6.33 4.52
CA ARG A 27 -2.61 6.42 3.41
C ARG A 27 -1.89 6.88 2.15
N LEU A 28 -2.34 6.40 1.01
CA LEU A 28 -1.84 6.79 -0.31
C LEU A 28 -2.90 7.67 -0.99
N ASP A 29 -2.47 8.82 -1.51
CA ASP A 29 -3.30 9.68 -2.34
C ASP A 29 -3.37 9.11 -3.77
N TYR A 30 -4.46 8.40 -4.07
CA TYR A 30 -4.68 7.78 -5.38
C TYR A 30 -4.98 8.80 -6.50
N GLU A 31 -5.41 10.01 -6.17
CA GLU A 31 -5.69 11.05 -7.17
C GLU A 31 -4.39 11.58 -7.76
N LYS A 32 -3.33 11.62 -6.95
CA LYS A 32 -1.99 12.06 -7.35
C LYS A 32 -1.06 10.90 -7.69
N TYR A 33 -1.52 9.66 -7.54
CA TYR A 33 -0.67 8.49 -7.66
C TYR A 33 -0.11 8.34 -9.08
N GLN A 34 1.22 8.40 -9.16
CA GLN A 34 1.97 8.09 -10.37
C GLN A 34 3.05 7.07 -10.04
N PRO A 35 3.08 5.90 -10.73
CA PRO A 35 4.13 4.92 -10.53
C PRO A 35 5.49 5.55 -10.86
N SER A 36 6.38 5.53 -9.88
CA SER A 36 7.69 6.16 -9.94
C SER A 36 8.65 5.43 -9.00
N GLU A 37 9.96 5.61 -9.23
CA GLU A 37 11.02 5.00 -8.42
C GLU A 37 10.91 5.35 -6.92
N GLN A 38 10.30 6.49 -6.58
CA GLN A 38 10.06 6.92 -5.21
C GLN A 38 9.04 6.01 -4.50
N THR A 39 8.02 5.54 -5.24
CA THR A 39 7.00 4.62 -4.72
C THR A 39 7.61 3.23 -4.48
N GLU A 40 8.44 2.74 -5.42
CA GLU A 40 9.18 1.49 -5.27
C GLU A 40 10.16 1.56 -4.08
N THR A 41 10.83 2.70 -3.90
CA THR A 41 11.72 2.93 -2.77
C THR A 41 10.95 2.93 -1.43
N ALA A 42 9.77 3.56 -1.39
CA ALA A 42 8.90 3.54 -0.21
C ALA A 42 8.45 2.11 0.16
N LEU A 43 8.14 1.29 -0.85
CA LEU A 43 7.80 -0.12 -0.68
C LEU A 43 8.98 -0.92 -0.09
N ASN A 44 10.17 -0.79 -0.68
CA ASN A 44 11.36 -1.52 -0.24
C ASN A 44 11.83 -1.13 1.16
N LYS A 45 11.68 0.14 1.54
CA LYS A 45 12.07 0.65 2.87
C LYS A 45 11.03 0.41 3.95
N CYS A 46 9.83 -0.09 3.62
CA CYS A 46 8.80 -0.38 4.61
C CYS A 46 9.24 -1.55 5.51
N PRO A 47 9.48 -1.35 6.82
CA PRO A 47 10.00 -2.40 7.70
C PRO A 47 9.01 -3.55 7.89
N THR A 48 7.72 -3.26 7.78
CA THR A 48 6.65 -4.28 7.85
C THR A 48 6.24 -4.83 6.49
N LYS A 49 6.79 -4.30 5.38
CA LYS A 49 6.47 -4.67 3.99
C LYS A 49 4.96 -4.71 3.70
N VAL A 50 4.21 -3.78 4.31
CA VAL A 50 2.74 -3.70 4.17
C VAL A 50 2.29 -2.99 2.89
N ILE A 51 3.19 -2.24 2.25
CA ILE A 51 2.93 -1.58 0.97
C ILE A 51 3.11 -2.64 -0.12
N ILE A 52 2.08 -2.86 -0.94
CA ILE A 52 2.10 -3.84 -2.03
C ILE A 52 1.74 -3.16 -3.35
N GLU A 53 2.41 -3.59 -4.43
CA GLU A 53 2.05 -3.17 -5.78
C GLU A 53 0.95 -4.09 -6.32
N VAL A 54 -0.26 -3.55 -6.40
CA VAL A 54 -1.40 -4.20 -7.03
C VAL A 54 -1.46 -3.80 -8.49
N GLY A 55 -0.85 -4.61 -9.36
CA GLY A 55 -0.97 -4.46 -10.81
C GLY A 55 -2.39 -4.69 -11.31
N LYS A 56 -2.65 -4.43 -12.61
CA LYS A 56 -3.97 -4.65 -13.25
C LYS A 56 -4.49 -6.09 -13.10
N THR A 57 -3.59 -7.04 -12.85
CA THR A 57 -3.87 -8.46 -12.57
C THR A 57 -4.27 -8.76 -11.12
N ALA A 58 -3.98 -7.90 -10.14
CA ALA A 58 -4.34 -8.13 -8.74
C ALA A 58 -5.85 -8.08 -8.49
N ARG A 59 -6.56 -7.16 -9.16
CA ARG A 59 -8.03 -7.11 -9.15
C ARG A 59 -8.68 -8.39 -9.66
N VAL A 60 -8.02 -9.16 -10.52
CA VAL A 60 -8.56 -10.44 -11.00
C VAL A 60 -8.54 -11.49 -9.88
N ALA A 61 -7.54 -11.45 -8.99
CA ALA A 61 -7.47 -12.35 -7.84
C ALA A 61 -8.50 -11.98 -6.77
N GLU A 62 -8.68 -10.68 -6.48
CA GLU A 62 -9.67 -10.22 -5.49
C GLU A 62 -11.12 -10.40 -5.98
N GLN A 63 -11.39 -10.10 -7.26
CA GLN A 63 -12.73 -10.30 -7.85
C GLN A 63 -13.06 -11.79 -8.05
N ALA A 64 -12.06 -12.66 -8.26
CA ALA A 64 -12.29 -14.12 -8.31
C ALA A 64 -12.62 -14.71 -6.93
N VAL A 65 -12.13 -14.11 -5.85
CA VAL A 65 -12.50 -14.52 -4.48
C VAL A 65 -13.89 -14.01 -4.10
N GLU A 66 -14.25 -12.79 -4.50
CA GLU A 66 -15.58 -12.23 -4.20
C GLU A 66 -16.72 -12.97 -4.94
N THR A 67 -16.47 -13.47 -6.17
CA THR A 67 -17.51 -14.20 -6.93
C THR A 67 -17.70 -15.66 -6.50
N ALA A 68 -16.88 -16.20 -5.57
CA ALA A 68 -16.94 -17.61 -5.14
C ALA A 68 -17.66 -17.85 -3.79
N THR A 69 -18.16 -16.81 -3.11
CA THR A 69 -18.86 -16.92 -1.81
C THR A 69 -20.34 -16.49 -1.88
N THR A 70 -20.93 -16.36 -3.06
CA THR A 70 -22.40 -16.26 -3.21
C THR A 70 -22.90 -17.30 -4.22
N ALA A 71 -22.95 -18.56 -3.82
CA ALA A 71 -23.75 -19.63 -4.43
C ALA A 71 -24.07 -20.70 -3.38
#